data_AF-A0A382VE45-F1
#
_entry.id   AF-A0A382VE45-F1
#
_cell.length_a   1.000
_cell.length_b   1.000
_cell.length_c   1.000
_cell.angle_alpha   90.00
_cell.angle_beta   90.00
_cell.angle_gamma   90.00
#
_symmetry.space_group_name_H-M   'P 1'
#
loop_
_entity.id
_entity.type
_entity.pdbx_description
1 polymer ?
#
loop_
_entity_poly.entity_id
_entity_poly.type
_entity_poly.pdbx_seq_one_letter_code
_entity_poly.pdbx_strand_id
1 'polypeptide(L)' 'MSYKGRYISKNPKKYKGDSQRIIYRSLWERKFMIYCDTNDSVIEWGSEEIIIPYLSPWDGRIHRYFPD' A
#
# COMPACT_ATOMS: atom_id res chain seq x y z
N MET A 1 -19.32 5.69 9.52
CA MET A 1 -18.99 4.69 8.48
C MET A 1 -17.48 4.55 8.43
N SER A 2 -16.92 3.35 8.61
CA SER A 2 -15.47 3.16 8.69
C SER A 2 -14.89 3.09 7.28
N TYR A 3 -14.13 4.10 6.85
CA TYR A 3 -13.50 4.15 5.52
C TYR A 3 -12.24 3.26 5.38
N LYS A 4 -12.03 2.35 6.32
CA LYS A 4 -10.91 1.40 6.36
C LYS A 4 -11.41 -0.05 6.35
N GLY A 5 -10.62 -0.95 5.77
CA GLY A 5 -10.94 -2.37 5.67
C GLY A 5 -9.80 -3.19 5.08
N ARG A 6 -10.06 -4.48 4.84
CA ARG A 6 -9.12 -5.37 4.16
C ARG A 6 -9.49 -5.54 2.69
N TYR A 7 -8.48 -5.54 1.84
CA TYR A 7 -8.63 -5.88 0.43
C TYR A 7 -8.16 -7.31 0.17
N ILE A 8 -8.94 -8.08 -0.58
CA ILE A 8 -8.57 -9.43 -1.01
C ILE A 8 -8.18 -9.32 -2.47
N SER A 9 -6.90 -9.50 -2.78
CA SER A 9 -6.40 -9.45 -4.17
C SER A 9 -6.95 -10.63 -4.97
N LYS A 10 -7.42 -10.37 -6.20
CA LYS A 10 -7.76 -11.41 -7.17
C LYS A 10 -6.50 -11.99 -7.81
N ASN A 11 -5.45 -11.18 -7.96
CA ASN A 11 -4.17 -11.57 -8.54
C ASN A 11 -3.03 -11.49 -7.50
N PRO A 12 -2.98 -12.39 -6.50
CA PRO A 12 -2.00 -12.32 -5.42
C PRO A 12 -0.54 -12.38 -5.90
N LYS A 13 -0.28 -12.97 -7.07
CA LYS A 13 1.06 -12.99 -7.70
C LYS A 13 1.57 -11.61 -8.10
N LYS A 14 0.68 -10.64 -8.32
CA LYS A 14 1.03 -9.26 -8.68
C LYS A 14 1.32 -8.41 -7.44
N TYR A 15 0.91 -8.87 -6.25
CA TYR A 15 1.12 -8.15 -5.01
C TYR A 15 2.50 -8.49 -4.42
N LYS A 16 3.30 -7.46 -4.17
CA LYS A 16 4.63 -7.55 -3.62
C LYS A 16 4.57 -7.44 -2.09
N GLY A 17 4.35 -8.57 -1.43
CA GLY A 17 4.21 -8.62 0.03
C GLY A 17 3.27 -9.73 0.47
N ASP A 18 2.67 -9.59 1.66
CA ASP A 18 1.64 -10.51 2.13
C ASP A 18 0.26 -10.12 1.57
N SER A 19 -0.14 -10.74 0.46
CA SER A 19 -1.41 -10.49 -0.22
C SER A 19 -2.65 -10.80 0.64
N GLN A 20 -2.49 -11.48 1.78
CA GLN A 20 -3.59 -11.75 2.72
C GLN A 20 -3.82 -10.61 3.71
N ARG A 21 -2.88 -9.65 3.79
CA ARG A 21 -2.86 -8.58 4.79
C ARG A 21 -2.91 -7.18 4.18
N ILE A 22 -3.50 -7.05 2.99
CA ILE A 22 -3.69 -5.75 2.34
C ILE A 22 -4.78 -4.97 3.08
N ILE A 23 -4.43 -3.80 3.62
CA ILE A 23 -5.33 -2.94 4.38
C ILE A 23 -5.45 -1.61 3.64
N TYR A 24 -6.67 -1.17 3.36
CA TYR A 24 -6.94 0.20 2.93
C TYR A 24 -7.47 1.02 4.11
N ARG A 25 -7.03 2.27 4.21
CA ARG A 25 -7.44 3.29 5.18
C ARG A 25 -8.40 4.30 4.58
N SER A 26 -8.53 4.33 3.24
CA SER A 26 -9.50 5.16 2.53
C SER A 26 -10.20 4.43 1.37
N LEU A 27 -11.34 4.98 0.92
CA LEU A 27 -12.02 4.48 -0.29
C LEU A 27 -11.21 4.74 -1.56
N TRP A 28 -10.32 5.73 -1.54
CA TRP A 28 -9.43 6.04 -2.65
C TRP A 28 -8.35 4.97 -2.80
N GLU A 29 -7.70 4.59 -1.70
CA GLU A 29 -6.78 3.45 -1.68
C GLU A 29 -7.48 2.18 -2.16
N ARG A 30 -8.71 1.89 -1.70
CA ARG A 30 -9.45 0.73 -2.20
C ARG A 30 -9.64 0.77 -3.73
N LYS A 31 -9.98 1.93 -4.29
CA LYS A 31 -10.13 2.07 -5.76
C LYS A 31 -8.79 1.89 -6.47
N PHE A 32 -7.71 2.42 -5.91
CA PHE A 32 -6.36 2.28 -6.46
C PHE A 32 -5.87 0.83 -6.42
N MET A 33 -6.06 0.13 -5.31
CA MET A 33 -5.74 -1.30 -5.17
C MET A 33 -6.47 -2.14 -6.21
N ILE A 34 -7.76 -1.87 -6.44
CA ILE A 34 -8.54 -2.55 -7.51
C ILE A 34 -7.90 -2.29 -8.88
N TYR A 35 -7.57 -1.03 -9.18
CA TYR A 35 -6.93 -0.67 -10.44
C TYR A 35 -5.59 -1.42 -10.63
N CYS A 36 -4.73 -1.45 -9.62
CA CYS A 36 -3.44 -2.16 -9.68
C CYS A 36 -3.60 -3.68 -9.83
N ASP A 37 -4.58 -4.26 -9.15
CA ASP A 37 -4.83 -5.70 -9.19
C ASP A 37 -5.39 -6.15 -10.55
N THR A 38 -6.31 -5.37 -11.15
CA THR A 38 -7.02 -5.78 -12.38
C THR A 38 -6.41 -5.27 -13.68
N ASN A 39 -5.52 -4.28 -13.65
CA ASN A 39 -4.92 -3.73 -14.87
C ASN A 39 -3.71 -4.57 -15.30
N ASP A 40 -3.76 -5.15 -16.50
CA ASP A 40 -2.67 -5.96 -17.06
C ASP A 40 -1.38 -5.17 -17.32
N SER A 41 -1.47 -3.85 -17.48
CA SER A 41 -0.29 -2.99 -17.65
C SER A 41 0.52 -2.81 -16.36
N VAL A 42 -0.09 -3.08 -15.20
CA VAL A 42 0.59 -3.06 -13.90
C VAL A 42 1.24 -4.41 -13.69
N ILE A 43 2.57 -4.46 -13.58
CA ILE A 43 3.33 -5.71 -13.43
C ILE A 43 3.29 -6.19 -11.98
N GLU A 44 3.64 -5.29 -11.06
CA GLU A 44 3.69 -5.52 -9.62
C GLU A 44 3.20 -4.29 -8.86
N TRP A 45 2.60 -4.49 -7.69
CA TRP A 45 2.16 -3.42 -6.79
C TRP A 45 2.25 -3.86 -5.33
N GLY A 46 2.33 -2.91 -4.41
CA GLY A 46 2.38 -3.16 -2.97
C GLY A 46 1.81 -1.96 -2.23
N SER A 47 1.45 -2.12 -0.95
CA SER A 47 0.95 -1.01 -0.11
C SER A 47 1.62 -1.08 1.26
N GLU A 48 2.34 -0.02 1.63
CA GLU A 48 3.10 0.13 2.89
C GLU A 48 4.21 -0.92 3.16
N GLU A 49 4.65 -1.65 2.15
CA GLU A 49 5.66 -2.72 2.29
C GLU A 49 7.10 -2.17 2.40
N ILE A 50 7.33 -0.94 1.94
CA ILE A 50 8.65 -0.32 1.89
C ILE A 50 8.75 0.80 2.91
N ILE A 51 9.81 0.76 3.72
CA ILE A 51 10.15 1.83 4.67
C ILE A 51 11.23 2.70 4.05
N ILE A 52 10.92 3.98 3.85
CA ILE A 52 11.90 4.98 3.40
C ILE A 52 12.34 5.79 4.63
N PRO A 53 13.57 5.60 5.14
CA PRO A 53 14.08 6.43 6.22
C PRO A 53 14.37 7.84 5.71
N TYR A 54 13.99 8.86 6.47
CA TYR A 54 14.36 10.25 6.20
C TYR A 54 14.81 10.96 7.46
N LEU A 55 15.71 11.93 7.33
CA LEU A 55 16.13 12.77 8.44
C LEU A 55 15.13 13.91 8.60
N SER A 56 14.48 13.97 9.76
CA SER A 56 13.55 15.05 10.08
C SER A 56 14.34 16.33 10.44
N PRO A 57 14.05 17.47 9.79
CA PRO A 57 14.73 18.74 10.08
C PRO A 57 14.29 19.35 11.43
N TRP A 58 13.22 18.82 12.04
CA TRP A 58 12.63 19.36 13.27
C TRP A 58 13.32 18.85 14.54
N ASP A 59 13.75 17.59 14.54
CA ASP A 59 14.32 16.90 15.70
C ASP A 59 15.68 16.24 15.39
N GLY A 60 16.14 16.26 14.14
CA GLY A 60 17.42 15.69 13.72
C GLY A 60 17.47 14.15 13.81
N ARG A 61 16.32 13.48 13.87
CA ARG A 61 16.23 12.02 13.98
C ARG A 61 15.79 11.36 12.68
N ILE A 62 16.13 10.09 12.52
CA ILE A 62 15.65 9.27 11.39
C ILE A 62 14.22 8.83 11.66
N HIS A 63 13.31 9.25 10.79
CA HIS A 63 11.90 8.88 10.79
C HIS A 63 11.61 7.91 9.64
N ARG A 64 10.48 7.21 9.73
CA ARG A 64 10.06 6.21 8.75
C ARG A 64 8.89 6.75 7.95
N TYR A 65 9.04 6.82 6.63
CA TYR A 65 7.96 7.06 5.70
C TYR A 65 7.49 5.75 5.08
N PHE A 66 6.18 5.55 5.06
CA PHE A 66 5.51 4.40 4.45
C PHE A 66 4.71 4.94 3.27
N PRO A 67 5.13 4.66 2.02
CA PRO A 67 4.35 4.99 0.84
C PRO A 67 3.07 4.14 0.79
N ASP A 68 1.95 4.77 0.46
CA ASP A 68 0.65 4.11 0.25
C ASP A 68 0.63 3.21 -0.98
#